data_AF-A0A803YCD0-F1
#
_entry.id   AF-A0A803YCD0-F1
#
_cell.length_a   1.000
_cell.length_b   1.000
_cell.length_c   1.000
_cell.angle_alpha   90.00
_cell.angle_beta   90.00
_cell.angle_gamma   90.00
#
_symmetry.space_group_name_H-M   'P 1'
#
loop_
_entity.id
_entity.type
_entity.pdbx_description
1 polymer ?
#
loop_
_entity_poly.entity_id
_entity_poly.type
_entity_poly.pdbx_seq_one_letter_code
_entity_poly.pdbx_strand_id
1 'polypeptide(L)'
;MPRGQILHHAATTPSIFAPSIHPQDICVPTSSCGCTHDGLYHAPGEEFWADEMCHSRCRCDATLGMVVCNESSCRAGEQCQVVKGVRQCVAVERFVCVATGDPHYTTFDSRRYDFMGTCVYQFAALCSPDPTLVPFNPLLGFKSHCTTSGWISRSL
;
A
#
# COMPACT_ATOMS: atom_id res chain seq x y z
N MET A 1 -51.46 -49.29 -12.80
CA MET A 1 -50.43 -48.85 -13.76
C MET A 1 -50.76 -47.44 -14.23
N PRO A 2 -49.76 -46.57 -14.39
CA PRO A 2 -49.75 -45.25 -13.73
C PRO A 2 -49.64 -44.08 -14.72
N ARG A 3 -49.77 -42.84 -14.22
CA ARG A 3 -49.09 -41.59 -14.64
C ARG A 3 -49.73 -40.46 -13.83
N GLY A 4 -49.03 -39.60 -13.12
CA GLY A 4 -47.63 -39.19 -13.18
C GLY A 4 -47.65 -37.72 -12.75
N GLN A 5 -46.98 -37.43 -11.64
CA GLN A 5 -46.96 -36.15 -10.93
C GLN A 5 -46.36 -35.04 -11.80
N ILE A 6 -47.09 -33.93 -12.00
CA ILE A 6 -46.57 -32.75 -12.72
C ILE A 6 -45.85 -31.87 -11.69
N LEU A 7 -44.54 -31.74 -11.89
CA LEU A 7 -43.62 -30.97 -11.08
C LEU A 7 -43.89 -29.45 -11.12
N HIS A 8 -43.63 -28.82 -9.98
CA HIS A 8 -43.59 -27.39 -9.75
C HIS A 8 -42.70 -26.67 -10.78
N HIS A 9 -43.22 -25.58 -11.37
CA HIS A 9 -42.39 -24.62 -12.11
C HIS A 9 -41.55 -23.82 -11.12
N ALA A 10 -40.25 -24.13 -11.05
CA ALA A 10 -39.28 -23.31 -10.34
C ALA A 10 -38.86 -22.13 -11.22
N ALA A 11 -38.94 -20.95 -10.63
CA ALA A 11 -38.62 -19.65 -11.21
C ALA A 11 -37.27 -19.64 -11.93
N THR A 12 -37.28 -19.24 -13.21
CA THR A 12 -36.06 -18.87 -13.93
C THR A 12 -35.83 -17.38 -13.72
N THR A 13 -35.11 -17.03 -12.65
CA THR A 13 -34.44 -15.72 -12.57
C THR A 13 -33.35 -15.68 -13.65
N PRO A 14 -33.20 -14.57 -14.41
CA PRO A 14 -32.11 -14.46 -15.37
C PRO A 14 -30.79 -14.30 -14.59
N SER A 15 -29.96 -15.35 -14.61
CA SER A 15 -28.57 -15.29 -14.16
C SER A 15 -27.83 -14.25 -15.00
N ILE A 16 -27.43 -13.14 -14.39
CA ILE A 16 -26.62 -12.04 -14.99
C ILE A 16 -25.12 -12.40 -15.07
N PHE A 17 -24.75 -13.67 -14.85
CA PHE A 17 -23.39 -14.12 -15.08
C PHE A 17 -23.17 -14.41 -16.56
N ALA A 18 -22.83 -13.37 -17.33
CA ALA A 18 -22.18 -13.56 -18.61
C ALA A 18 -20.73 -14.02 -18.33
N PRO A 19 -20.33 -15.25 -18.70
CA PRO A 19 -18.93 -15.62 -18.63
C PRO A 19 -18.15 -14.79 -19.66
N SER A 20 -17.04 -14.20 -19.23
CA SER A 20 -16.10 -13.49 -20.10
C SER A 20 -15.50 -14.47 -21.12
N ILE A 21 -16.07 -14.54 -22.33
CA ILE A 21 -15.57 -15.38 -23.42
C ILE A 21 -14.38 -14.65 -24.07
N HIS A 22 -13.15 -15.12 -23.78
CA HIS A 22 -11.96 -14.80 -24.56
C HIS A 22 -11.99 -15.59 -25.89
N PRO A 23 -11.33 -15.15 -26.97
CA PRO A 23 -11.48 -15.72 -28.33
C PRO A 23 -10.80 -17.09 -28.54
N GLN A 24 -10.77 -17.92 -27.50
CA GLN A 24 -10.58 -19.36 -27.47
C GLN A 24 -11.26 -19.80 -26.16
N ASP A 25 -12.28 -20.67 -26.19
CA ASP A 25 -13.05 -21.13 -25.02
C ASP A 25 -12.19 -21.91 -24.00
N ILE A 26 -11.26 -21.22 -23.35
CA ILE A 26 -10.32 -21.75 -22.37
C ILE A 26 -10.87 -21.40 -21.00
N CYS A 27 -11.47 -22.38 -20.34
CA CYS A 27 -11.82 -22.29 -18.93
C CYS A 27 -10.52 -22.13 -18.12
N VAL A 28 -10.38 -21.00 -17.44
CA VAL A 28 -9.29 -20.78 -16.47
C VAL A 28 -9.77 -21.13 -15.06
N PRO A 29 -8.87 -21.47 -14.13
CA PRO A 29 -9.23 -21.65 -12.74
C PRO A 29 -9.86 -20.38 -12.15
N THR A 30 -10.79 -20.52 -11.21
CA THR A 30 -11.46 -19.38 -10.54
C THR A 30 -10.45 -18.40 -9.93
N SER A 31 -9.32 -18.90 -9.44
CA SER A 31 -8.22 -18.08 -8.91
C SER A 31 -7.51 -17.20 -9.94
N SER A 32 -7.78 -17.41 -11.23
CA SER A 32 -7.30 -16.57 -12.34
C SER A 32 -8.36 -15.55 -12.80
N CYS A 33 -9.53 -15.54 -12.17
CA CYS A 33 -10.58 -14.56 -12.41
C CYS A 33 -10.44 -13.37 -11.45
N GLY A 34 -10.65 -12.17 -11.97
CA GLY A 34 -10.71 -10.93 -11.18
C GLY A 34 -12.04 -10.74 -10.47
N CYS A 35 -12.18 -9.59 -9.81
CA CYS A 35 -13.34 -9.20 -9.02
C CYS A 35 -13.99 -7.95 -9.61
N THR A 36 -15.29 -7.76 -9.39
CA THR A 36 -15.99 -6.52 -9.77
C THR A 36 -16.37 -5.75 -8.50
N HIS A 37 -16.02 -4.47 -8.43
CA HIS A 37 -16.36 -3.56 -7.33
C HIS A 37 -16.80 -2.20 -7.89
N ASP A 38 -17.97 -1.70 -7.49
CA ASP A 38 -18.59 -0.48 -8.01
C ASP A 38 -18.66 -0.40 -9.56
N GLY A 39 -18.83 -1.56 -10.20
CA GLY A 39 -18.88 -1.68 -11.66
C GLY A 39 -17.52 -1.67 -12.37
N LEU A 40 -16.41 -1.58 -11.63
CA LEU A 40 -15.05 -1.68 -12.15
C LEU A 40 -14.49 -3.09 -11.97
N TYR A 41 -13.78 -3.58 -12.98
CA TYR A 41 -13.06 -4.86 -12.91
C TYR A 41 -11.66 -4.66 -12.33
N HIS A 42 -11.31 -5.50 -11.36
CA HIS A 42 -10.01 -5.56 -10.71
C HIS A 42 -9.36 -6.93 -10.96
N ALA A 43 -8.08 -6.93 -11.30
CA ALA A 43 -7.34 -8.15 -11.58
C ALA A 43 -7.15 -9.01 -10.30
N PRO A 44 -6.93 -10.33 -10.44
CA PRO A 44 -6.59 -11.20 -9.31
C PRO A 44 -5.47 -10.62 -8.44
N GLY A 45 -5.76 -10.39 -7.16
CA GLY A 45 -4.78 -9.86 -6.20
C GLY A 45 -4.48 -8.36 -6.30
N GLU A 46 -5.14 -7.62 -7.18
CA GLU A 46 -5.02 -6.17 -7.29
C GLU A 46 -5.43 -5.48 -5.98
N GLU A 47 -4.65 -4.48 -5.56
CA GLU A 47 -4.93 -3.65 -4.39
C GLU A 47 -5.25 -2.21 -4.79
N PHE A 48 -6.25 -1.62 -4.15
CA PHE A 48 -6.69 -0.25 -4.44
C PHE A 48 -7.35 0.43 -3.22
N TRP A 49 -7.52 1.75 -3.31
CA TRP A 49 -8.26 2.54 -2.33
C TRP A 49 -9.72 2.70 -2.79
N ALA A 50 -10.68 2.26 -1.98
CA ALA A 50 -12.10 2.30 -2.35
C ALA A 50 -12.76 3.66 -2.09
N ASP A 51 -12.22 4.46 -1.19
CA ASP A 51 -12.75 5.78 -0.85
C ASP A 51 -11.84 6.92 -1.30
N GLU A 52 -12.33 8.15 -1.16
CA GLU A 52 -11.61 9.35 -1.57
C GLU A 52 -10.51 9.80 -0.61
N MET A 53 -10.59 9.38 0.66
CA MET A 53 -9.72 9.81 1.75
C MET A 53 -8.64 8.77 2.10
N CYS A 54 -8.55 7.67 1.34
CA CYS A 54 -7.67 6.55 1.60
C CYS A 54 -7.92 5.95 3.00
N HIS A 55 -9.17 5.76 3.39
CA HIS A 55 -9.57 5.13 4.65
C HIS A 55 -9.86 3.62 4.53
N SER A 56 -10.02 3.11 3.31
CA SER A 56 -10.41 1.75 2.98
C SER A 56 -9.50 1.20 1.88
N ARG A 57 -8.61 0.26 2.27
CA ARG A 57 -7.73 -0.46 1.36
C ARG A 57 -8.36 -1.81 1.03
N CYS A 58 -8.53 -2.06 -0.25
CA CYS A 58 -9.19 -3.24 -0.77
C CYS A 58 -8.24 -4.09 -1.59
N ARG A 59 -8.47 -5.40 -1.61
CA ARG A 59 -7.77 -6.37 -2.44
C ARG A 59 -8.77 -7.32 -3.10
N CYS A 60 -8.59 -7.60 -4.39
CA CYS A 60 -9.35 -8.66 -5.05
C CYS A 60 -8.85 -10.03 -4.58
N ASP A 61 -9.67 -10.73 -3.81
CA ASP A 61 -9.41 -12.12 -3.45
C ASP A 61 -9.96 -13.04 -4.54
N ALA A 62 -9.08 -13.48 -5.43
CA ALA A 62 -9.45 -14.34 -6.54
C ALA A 62 -9.92 -15.75 -6.10
N THR A 63 -9.63 -16.18 -4.87
CA THR A 63 -10.14 -17.45 -4.36
C THR A 63 -11.61 -17.33 -3.96
N LEU A 64 -12.00 -16.18 -3.42
CA LEU A 64 -13.37 -15.85 -3.06
C LEU A 64 -14.17 -15.24 -4.22
N GLY A 65 -13.48 -14.72 -5.25
CA GLY A 65 -14.09 -14.01 -6.36
C GLY A 65 -14.69 -12.66 -5.95
N MET A 66 -14.24 -12.08 -4.84
CA MET A 66 -14.77 -10.84 -4.28
C MET A 66 -13.67 -9.92 -3.75
N VAL A 67 -14.00 -8.65 -3.62
CA VAL A 67 -13.12 -7.66 -3.02
C VAL A 67 -13.24 -7.71 -1.50
N VAL A 68 -12.09 -7.75 -0.83
CA VAL A 68 -11.98 -7.71 0.63
C VAL A 68 -11.29 -6.40 1.03
N CYS A 69 -11.94 -5.61 1.87
CA CYS A 69 -11.48 -4.28 2.28
C CYS A 69 -11.21 -4.21 3.79
N ASN A 70 -10.19 -3.45 4.16
CA ASN A 70 -9.83 -3.18 5.55
C ASN A 70 -9.67 -1.67 5.77
N GLU A 71 -10.00 -1.23 6.99
CA GLU A 71 -9.69 0.14 7.42
C GLU A 71 -8.18 0.38 7.40
N SER A 72 -7.78 1.52 6.85
CA SER A 72 -6.38 1.93 6.75
C SER A 72 -6.29 3.44 6.60
N SER A 73 -5.09 4.00 6.54
CA SER A 73 -4.87 5.43 6.30
C SER A 73 -3.50 5.65 5.67
N CYS A 74 -3.31 6.78 5.01
CA CYS A 74 -1.98 7.23 4.61
C CYS A 74 -1.12 7.46 5.85
N ARG A 75 0.20 7.30 5.68
CA ARG A 75 1.14 7.49 6.78
C ARG A 75 1.24 8.97 7.13
N ALA A 76 1.79 9.25 8.31
CA ALA A 76 2.17 10.62 8.62
C ALA A 76 3.15 11.14 7.57
N GLY A 77 2.96 12.39 7.15
CA GLY A 77 3.72 12.99 6.04
C GLY A 77 3.28 12.55 4.63
N GLU A 78 2.25 11.73 4.49
CA GLU A 78 1.61 11.40 3.21
C GLU A 78 0.19 11.98 3.12
N GLN A 79 -0.25 12.23 1.90
CA GLN A 79 -1.60 12.67 1.59
C GLN A 79 -2.19 11.77 0.51
N CYS A 80 -3.48 11.48 0.65
CA CYS A 80 -4.25 10.76 -0.35
C CYS A 80 -4.41 11.63 -1.61
N GLN A 81 -3.82 11.22 -2.72
CA GLN A 81 -3.86 11.95 -3.98
C GLN A 81 -4.06 11.01 -5.17
N VAL A 82 -4.59 11.54 -6.28
CA VAL A 82 -4.73 10.79 -7.53
C VAL A 82 -3.55 11.12 -8.44
N VAL A 83 -2.74 10.12 -8.76
CA VAL A 83 -1.57 10.26 -9.63
C VAL A 83 -1.75 9.32 -10.82
N LYS A 84 -1.76 9.89 -12.03
CA LYS A 84 -2.02 9.14 -13.29
C LYS A 84 -3.34 8.34 -13.25
N GLY A 85 -4.37 8.90 -12.62
CA GLY A 85 -5.69 8.28 -12.52
C GLY A 85 -5.84 7.22 -11.43
N VAL A 86 -4.76 6.88 -10.70
CA VAL A 86 -4.79 5.93 -9.58
C VAL A 86 -4.63 6.68 -8.27
N ARG A 87 -5.51 6.39 -7.30
CA ARG A 87 -5.42 6.94 -5.96
C ARG A 87 -4.30 6.25 -5.18
N GLN A 88 -3.45 7.02 -4.52
CA GLN A 88 -2.37 6.53 -3.69
C GLN A 88 -1.96 7.55 -2.62
N CYS A 89 -1.27 7.09 -1.59
CA CYS A 89 -0.65 7.95 -0.60
C CYS A 89 0.66 8.51 -1.16
N VAL A 90 0.78 9.83 -1.19
CA VAL A 90 1.92 10.54 -1.75
C VAL A 90 2.54 11.40 -0.66
N ALA A 91 3.88 11.35 -0.51
CA ALA A 91 4.59 12.20 0.42
C ALA A 91 4.33 13.69 0.11
N VAL A 92 3.82 14.44 1.08
CA VAL A 92 3.50 15.87 0.92
C VAL A 92 4.73 16.75 1.13
N GLU A 93 5.68 16.28 1.94
CA GLU A 93 6.86 17.05 2.31
C GLU A 93 8.13 16.28 2.02
N ARG A 94 9.11 16.98 1.45
CA ARG A 94 10.47 16.47 1.26
C ARG A 94 11.41 17.25 2.16
N PHE A 95 12.01 16.56 3.11
CA PHE A 95 13.06 17.12 3.95
C PHE A 95 14.43 16.71 3.44
N VAL A 96 15.38 17.64 3.51
CA VAL A 96 16.76 17.41 3.10
C VAL A 96 17.67 17.71 4.29
N CYS A 97 18.54 16.75 4.63
CA CYS A 97 19.69 17.00 5.47
C CYS A 97 20.95 17.05 4.59
N VAL A 98 21.92 17.87 4.96
CA VAL A 98 23.14 18.12 4.16
C VAL A 98 24.37 18.00 5.04
N ALA A 99 25.35 17.25 4.59
CA ALA A 99 26.72 17.26 5.10
C ALA A 99 27.59 17.94 4.05
N THR A 100 28.01 19.18 4.31
CA THR A 100 28.78 19.99 3.33
C THR A 100 30.29 19.73 3.44
N GLY A 101 30.71 19.02 4.49
CA GLY A 101 32.09 18.72 4.86
C GLY A 101 32.23 18.74 6.40
N ASP A 102 33.29 18.15 6.96
CA ASP A 102 33.57 18.32 8.39
C ASP A 102 33.92 19.80 8.66
N PRO A 103 33.28 20.51 9.61
CA PRO A 103 32.31 20.07 10.62
C PRO A 103 30.84 20.45 10.34
N HIS A 104 30.50 20.89 9.13
CA HIS A 104 29.26 21.61 8.84
C HIS A 104 28.10 20.71 8.40
N TYR A 105 27.12 20.54 9.29
CA TYR A 105 25.94 19.72 9.07
C TYR A 105 24.66 20.57 9.13
N THR A 106 23.68 20.23 8.29
CA THR A 106 22.33 20.79 8.31
C THR A 106 21.31 19.65 8.46
N THR A 107 20.47 19.72 9.48
CA THR A 107 19.46 18.71 9.79
C THR A 107 18.21 18.87 8.92
N PHE A 108 17.31 17.89 8.96
CA PHE A 108 16.06 17.90 8.19
C PHE A 108 15.15 19.10 8.51
N ASP A 109 15.21 19.63 9.73
CA ASP A 109 14.51 20.84 10.16
C ASP A 109 15.32 22.13 9.93
N SER A 110 16.30 22.08 9.03
CA SER A 110 17.13 23.22 8.60
C SER A 110 17.99 23.84 9.69
N ARG A 111 18.32 23.11 10.76
CA ARG A 111 19.23 23.59 11.80
C ARG A 111 20.67 23.25 11.44
N ARG A 112 21.55 24.23 11.60
CA ARG A 112 22.97 24.08 11.33
C ARG A 112 23.74 23.75 12.60
N TYR A 113 24.64 22.78 12.49
CA TYR A 113 25.54 22.36 13.56
C TYR A 113 26.96 22.25 13.03
N ASP A 114 27.89 22.72 13.86
CA ASP A 114 29.32 22.55 13.63
C ASP A 114 29.82 21.57 14.68
N PHE A 115 30.09 20.34 14.27
CA PHE A 115 30.52 19.26 15.16
C PHE A 115 31.78 18.59 14.65
N MET A 116 32.85 18.71 15.43
CA MET A 116 34.15 18.08 15.18
C MET A 116 34.22 16.79 15.99
N GLY A 117 33.93 15.65 15.36
CA GLY A 117 33.98 14.33 15.98
C GLY A 117 35.10 13.49 15.38
N THR A 118 35.80 12.70 16.22
CA THR A 118 36.86 11.77 15.76
C THR A 118 36.33 10.35 15.49
N CYS A 119 35.05 10.11 15.75
CA CYS A 119 34.38 8.82 15.58
C CYS A 119 33.51 8.79 14.30
N VAL A 120 32.95 7.62 14.00
CA VAL A 120 31.91 7.49 12.98
C VAL A 120 30.53 7.70 13.62
N TYR A 121 29.68 8.50 12.97
CA TYR A 121 28.36 8.88 13.47
C TYR A 121 27.25 8.54 12.48
N GLN A 122 26.07 8.20 12.99
CA GLN A 122 24.88 7.99 12.18
C GLN A 122 24.30 9.34 11.73
N PHE A 123 24.39 9.61 10.43
CA PHE A 123 23.85 10.85 9.86
C PHE A 123 22.32 10.83 9.70
N ALA A 124 21.77 9.70 9.23
CA ALA A 124 20.33 9.47 9.13
C ALA A 124 20.01 7.98 9.16
N ALA A 125 18.87 7.59 9.73
CA ALA A 125 18.32 6.25 9.68
C ALA A 125 16.81 6.26 9.95
N LEU A 126 16.13 5.19 9.58
CA LEU A 126 14.75 4.97 9.99
C LEU A 126 14.67 4.75 11.51
N CYS A 127 13.75 5.46 12.16
CA CYS A 127 13.41 5.31 13.57
C CYS A 127 12.02 4.67 13.72
N SER A 128 11.78 3.54 13.04
CA SER A 128 10.50 2.81 13.12
C SER A 128 10.74 1.29 13.06
N PRO A 129 10.02 0.49 13.86
CA PRO A 129 10.06 -0.97 13.78
C PRO A 129 9.16 -1.54 12.67
N ASP A 130 8.47 -0.70 11.88
CA ASP A 130 7.54 -1.14 10.83
C ASP A 130 8.27 -1.92 9.72
N PRO A 131 7.98 -3.23 9.54
CA PRO A 131 8.65 -4.07 8.55
C PRO A 131 8.28 -3.73 7.10
N THR A 132 7.24 -2.91 6.89
CA THR A 132 6.81 -2.47 5.55
C THR A 132 7.61 -1.27 5.04
N LEU A 133 8.42 -0.63 5.89
CA LEU A 133 9.34 0.42 5.47
C LEU A 133 10.58 -0.19 4.84
N VAL A 134 10.99 0.34 3.68
CA VAL A 134 12.26 -0.05 3.06
C VAL A 134 13.40 0.59 3.88
N PRO A 135 14.26 -0.21 4.54
CA PRO A 135 15.37 0.34 5.29
C PRO A 135 16.34 1.05 4.37
N PHE A 136 16.67 2.30 4.71
CA PHE A 136 17.80 2.99 4.12
C PHE A 136 18.84 3.19 5.21
N ASN A 137 20.03 2.65 4.96
CA ASN A 137 21.21 2.91 5.74
C ASN A 137 22.14 3.71 4.84
N PRO A 138 22.11 5.05 4.88
CA PRO A 138 23.11 5.84 4.19
C PRO A 138 24.43 5.62 4.95
N LEU A 139 25.26 4.71 4.45
CA LEU A 139 26.54 4.38 5.05
C LEU A 139 27.56 5.49 4.72
N LEU A 140 27.83 6.39 5.66
CA LEU A 140 29.19 6.44 6.22
C LEU A 140 29.09 5.60 7.51
N GLY A 141 29.48 4.33 7.44
CA GLY A 141 28.83 3.29 8.24
C GLY A 141 29.01 3.33 9.77
N PHE A 142 27.91 3.14 10.51
CA PHE A 142 27.57 1.97 11.36
C PHE A 142 26.78 2.36 12.65
N LYS A 143 26.17 1.34 13.28
CA LYS A 143 24.88 1.30 14.00
C LYS A 143 24.95 1.71 15.49
N SER A 144 23.95 2.47 15.99
CA SER A 144 23.63 2.52 17.43
C SER A 144 22.14 2.67 17.71
N HIS A 145 21.69 2.00 18.75
CA HIS A 145 20.30 1.86 19.22
C HIS A 145 19.57 3.19 19.45
N CYS A 146 18.30 3.25 19.05
CA CYS A 146 17.38 4.32 19.41
C CYS A 146 17.00 4.22 20.89
N THR A 147 17.52 5.12 21.73
CA THR A 147 16.93 5.43 23.04
C THR A 147 16.51 6.90 23.07
N THR A 148 15.33 7.13 23.63
CA THR A 148 14.46 8.32 23.56
C THR A 148 14.94 9.54 24.35
N SER A 149 16.25 9.75 24.47
CA SER A 149 16.78 10.89 25.22
C SER A 149 17.98 11.51 24.50
N GLY A 150 17.71 12.59 23.76
CA GLY A 150 18.73 13.59 23.42
C GLY A 150 19.18 13.70 21.96
N TRP A 151 18.37 13.32 20.97
CA TRP A 151 18.77 13.40 19.55
C TRP A 151 17.79 14.19 18.69
N ILE A 152 18.33 14.82 17.63
CA ILE A 152 17.58 15.55 16.60
C ILE A 152 16.94 14.50 15.68
N SER A 153 15.84 13.92 16.15
CA SER A 153 15.00 13.02 15.37
C SER A 153 13.72 13.74 14.95
N ARG A 154 13.28 13.48 13.72
CA ARG A 154 11.89 13.69 13.32
C ARG A 154 11.32 12.32 12.98
N SER A 155 10.28 11.92 13.70
CA SER A 155 9.45 10.80 13.31
C SER A 155 8.74 11.16 12.01
N LEU A 156 8.94 10.33 10.97
CA LEU A 156 8.05 10.28 9.82
C LEU A 156 6.80 9.50 10.22
#